data_AF-A0AAW8PDI7-F1
#
_entry.id   AF-A0AAW8PDI7-F1
#
_cell.length_a   1.000
_cell.length_b   1.000
_cell.length_c   1.000
_cell.angle_alpha   90.00
_cell.angle_beta   90.00
_cell.angle_gamma   90.00
#
_symmetry.space_group_name_H-M   'P 1'
#
loop_
_entity.id
_entity.type
_entity.pdbx_description
1 polymer ?
#
loop_
_entity_poly.entity_id
_entity_poly.type
_entity_poly.pdbx_seq_one_letter_code
_entity_poly.pdbx_strand_id
1 'polypeptide(L)'
;MFFASSNICLGWDGVDNETGASVEIGKGNLVRSGQTIEIYDHGSGEYRDVDVQSIQRSGGSVEVEVYDSESGEYRTLEMDD
;
A
#
# COMPACT_ATOMS: atom_id res chain seq x y z
N MET A 1 30.98 21.44 2.27
CA MET A 1 29.99 20.66 3.04
C MET A 1 28.69 20.72 2.26
N PHE A 2 28.45 19.72 1.40
CA PHE A 2 27.21 19.64 0.64
C PHE A 2 26.17 18.98 1.55
N PHE A 3 25.16 19.74 1.96
CA PHE A 3 23.96 19.16 2.52
C PHE A 3 23.19 18.56 1.35
N ALA A 4 23.26 17.23 1.21
CA ALA A 4 22.30 16.52 0.39
C ALA A 4 20.95 16.64 1.10
N SER A 5 20.07 17.50 0.57
CA SER A 5 18.67 17.48 0.94
C SER A 5 18.10 16.16 0.44
N SER A 6 18.03 15.16 1.32
CA SER A 6 17.20 13.97 1.10
C SER A 6 15.78 14.48 0.91
N ASN A 7 15.34 14.54 -0.34
CA ASN A 7 13.92 14.66 -0.63
C ASN A 7 13.28 13.45 0.04
N ILE A 8 12.62 13.66 1.18
CA ILE A 8 11.62 12.72 1.66
C ILE A 8 10.48 12.84 0.65
N CYS A 9 10.70 12.25 -0.52
CA CYS A 9 9.65 11.64 -1.31
C CYS A 9 8.89 10.81 -0.23
N LEU A 10 7.58 10.89 -0.07
CA LEU A 10 6.85 10.10 0.95
C LEU A 10 5.98 9.07 0.24
N GLY A 11 6.15 7.79 0.61
CA GLY A 11 5.31 6.69 0.13
C GLY A 11 3.94 6.78 0.81
N TRP A 12 3.10 5.78 0.60
CA TRP A 12 1.85 5.68 1.34
C TRP A 12 1.94 4.49 2.27
N ASP A 13 2.05 4.78 3.57
CA ASP A 13 2.20 3.79 4.62
C ASP A 13 0.82 3.37 5.15
N GLY A 14 0.72 2.14 5.64
CA GLY A 14 -0.50 1.59 6.21
C GLY A 14 -0.30 0.24 6.88
N VAL A 15 -1.41 -0.45 7.13
CA VAL A 15 -1.44 -1.81 7.67
C VAL A 15 -2.40 -2.69 6.88
N ASP A 16 -2.07 -3.96 6.78
CA ASP A 16 -3.02 -4.98 6.37
C ASP A 16 -3.98 -5.26 7.53
N ASN A 17 -5.29 -5.09 7.30
CA ASN A 17 -6.31 -5.15 8.36
C ASN A 17 -6.50 -6.59 8.91
N GLU A 18 -6.17 -7.62 8.14
CA GLU A 18 -6.33 -9.01 8.57
C GLU A 18 -5.15 -9.48 9.43
N THR A 19 -3.93 -9.12 9.03
CA THR A 19 -2.69 -9.59 9.65
C THR A 19 -2.09 -8.60 10.66
N GLY A 20 -2.43 -7.31 10.55
CA GLY A 20 -1.82 -6.21 11.29
C GLY A 20 -0.38 -5.90 10.86
N ALA A 21 0.11 -6.50 9.77
CA ALA A 21 1.44 -6.22 9.24
C ALA A 21 1.46 -4.86 8.55
N SER A 22 2.57 -4.11 8.72
CA SER A 22 2.78 -2.87 7.99
C SER A 22 2.91 -3.11 6.49
N VAL A 23 2.36 -2.19 5.71
CA VAL A 23 2.46 -2.18 4.25
C VAL A 23 2.91 -0.80 3.77
N GLU A 24 3.72 -0.76 2.72
CA GLU A 24 4.15 0.48 2.07
C GLU A 24 3.80 0.43 0.59
N ILE A 25 3.14 1.47 0.08
CA ILE A 25 3.03 1.72 -1.36
C ILE A 25 4.14 2.71 -1.75
N GLY A 26 5.05 2.24 -2.60
CA GLY A 26 6.14 3.04 -3.11
C GLY A 26 5.66 4.28 -3.88
N LYS A 27 6.53 5.26 -4.00
CA LYS A 27 6.20 6.59 -4.56
C LYS A 27 6.06 6.53 -6.06
N GLY A 28 5.14 7.34 -6.58
CA GLY A 28 4.87 7.39 -8.02
C GLY A 28 3.88 6.32 -8.48
N ASN A 29 3.40 5.45 -7.58
CA ASN A 29 2.26 4.58 -7.85
C ASN A 29 0.98 5.42 -7.87
N LEU A 30 0.28 5.38 -9.00
CA LEU A 30 -1.08 5.93 -9.11
C LEU A 30 -2.06 4.89 -8.57
N VAL A 31 -2.46 5.04 -7.31
CA VAL A 31 -3.43 4.14 -6.69
C VAL A 31 -4.85 4.47 -7.16
N ARG A 32 -5.47 3.55 -7.90
CA ARG A 32 -6.81 3.70 -8.46
C ARG A 32 -7.44 2.34 -8.72
N SER A 33 -8.75 2.19 -8.44
CA SER A 33 -9.51 0.99 -8.80
C SER A 33 -9.28 0.57 -10.26
N GLY A 34 -9.04 -0.73 -10.46
CA GLY A 34 -8.72 -1.35 -11.75
C GLY A 34 -7.26 -1.21 -12.18
N GLN A 35 -6.34 -0.80 -11.29
CA GLN A 35 -4.91 -0.77 -11.57
C GLN A 35 -4.17 -1.77 -10.68
N THR A 36 -3.16 -2.42 -11.25
CA THR A 36 -2.17 -3.17 -10.50
C THR A 36 -1.14 -2.21 -9.92
N ILE A 37 -0.80 -2.38 -8.65
CA ILE A 37 0.23 -1.61 -7.94
C ILE A 37 1.18 -2.56 -7.22
N GLU A 38 2.42 -2.12 -7.01
CA GLU A 38 3.38 -2.83 -6.16
C GLU A 38 3.29 -2.29 -4.72
N ILE A 39 3.17 -3.22 -3.76
CA ILE A 39 3.23 -2.94 -2.32
C ILE A 39 4.43 -3.67 -1.71
N TYR A 40 5.02 -3.12 -0.65
CA TYR A 40 5.95 -3.86 0.20
C TYR A 40 5.20 -4.36 1.44
N ASP A 41 5.13 -5.68 1.63
CA ASP A 41 4.50 -6.33 2.77
C ASP A 41 5.56 -6.69 3.82
N HIS A 42 5.57 -5.99 4.95
CA HIS A 42 6.56 -6.23 6.01
C HIS A 42 6.33 -7.56 6.75
N GLY A 43 5.15 -8.16 6.64
CA GLY A 43 4.85 -9.46 7.22
C GLY A 43 5.60 -10.59 6.52
N SER A 44 5.72 -10.52 5.19
CA SER A 44 6.54 -11.45 4.39
C SER A 44 7.96 -10.94 4.11
N GLY A 45 8.19 -9.62 4.17
CA GLY A 45 9.45 -8.99 3.78
C GLY A 45 9.67 -8.88 2.28
N GLU A 46 8.58 -8.92 1.49
CA GLU A 46 8.60 -9.04 0.02
C GLU A 46 7.73 -7.96 -0.63
N TYR A 47 8.05 -7.62 -1.89
CA TYR A 47 7.18 -6.84 -2.75
C TYR A 47 6.11 -7.74 -3.37
N ARG A 48 4.88 -7.24 -3.49
CA ARG A 48 3.76 -7.93 -4.15
C ARG A 48 3.05 -7.01 -5.13
N ASP A 49 2.71 -7.55 -6.30
CA ASP A 49 1.82 -6.92 -7.26
C ASP A 49 0.37 -7.26 -6.91
N VAL A 50 -0.46 -6.25 -6.66
CA VAL A 50 -1.86 -6.40 -6.26
C VAL A 50 -2.78 -5.54 -7.10
N ASP A 51 -3.96 -6.06 -7.42
CA ASP A 51 -4.97 -5.36 -8.22
C ASP A 51 -5.89 -4.56 -7.30
N VAL A 52 -5.95 -3.24 -7.48
CA VAL A 52 -6.81 -2.37 -6.67
C VAL A 52 -8.27 -2.58 -7.07
N GLN A 53 -9.09 -2.99 -6.13
CA GLN A 53 -10.51 -3.25 -6.31
C GLN A 53 -11.35 -2.02 -5.94
N SER A 54 -11.16 -1.48 -4.74
CA SER A 54 -11.90 -0.29 -4.27
C SER A 54 -11.06 0.59 -3.35
N ILE A 55 -11.43 1.87 -3.25
CA ILE A 55 -10.77 2.86 -2.38
C ILE A 55 -11.86 3.64 -1.65
N GLN A 56 -11.82 3.65 -0.33
CA GLN A 56 -12.87 4.22 0.52
C GLN A 56 -12.23 4.96 1.70
N ARG A 57 -12.72 6.17 2.01
CA ARG A 57 -12.22 6.94 3.16
C ARG A 57 -13.19 6.76 4.31
N SER A 58 -12.70 6.31 5.46
CA SER A 58 -13.50 6.00 6.65
C SER A 58 -12.66 6.21 7.91
N GLY A 59 -13.24 6.66 9.01
CA GLY A 59 -12.58 6.62 10.32
C GLY A 59 -11.29 7.46 10.49
N GLY A 60 -10.87 8.26 9.51
CA GLY A 60 -9.58 8.96 9.52
C GLY A 60 -8.45 8.21 8.82
N SER A 61 -8.78 7.16 8.08
CA SER A 61 -7.90 6.38 7.21
C SER A 61 -8.53 6.20 5.82
N VAL A 62 -7.75 5.61 4.90
CA VAL A 62 -8.22 5.19 3.58
C VAL A 62 -8.08 3.68 3.47
N GLU A 63 -9.21 2.99 3.32
CA GLU A 63 -9.25 1.56 3.06
C GLU A 63 -9.09 1.31 1.56
N VAL A 64 -8.12 0.48 1.20
CA VAL A 64 -7.86 0.01 -0.17
C VAL A 64 -8.08 -1.50 -0.20
N GLU A 65 -9.14 -1.94 -0.86
CA GLU A 65 -9.34 -3.37 -1.14
C GLU A 65 -8.50 -3.74 -2.35
N VAL A 66 -7.69 -4.79 -2.22
CA VAL A 66 -6.82 -5.30 -3.28
C VAL A 66 -7.02 -6.80 -3.47
N TYR A 67 -6.78 -7.29 -4.68
CA TYR A 67 -6.71 -8.71 -4.98
C TYR A 67 -5.25 -9.10 -5.24
N ASP A 68 -4.74 -10.07 -4.48
CA ASP A 68 -3.42 -10.64 -4.67
C ASP A 68 -3.55 -11.90 -5.55
N SER A 69 -3.07 -11.81 -6.79
CA SER A 69 -3.18 -12.90 -7.75
C SER A 69 -2.26 -14.08 -7.46
N GLU A 70 -1.21 -13.88 -6.65
CA GLU A 70 -0.28 -14.94 -6.26
C GLU A 70 -0.89 -15.85 -5.19
N SER A 71 -1.57 -15.27 -4.21
CA SER A 71 -2.29 -16.01 -3.16
C SER A 71 -3.72 -16.40 -3.58
N GLY A 72 -4.35 -15.64 -4.48
CA GLY A 72 -5.75 -15.79 -4.86
C GLY A 72 -6.73 -15.19 -3.85
N GLU A 73 -6.27 -14.27 -3.00
CA GLU A 73 -7.03 -13.70 -1.88
C GLU A 73 -7.28 -12.19 -2.04
N TYR A 74 -8.38 -11.72 -1.46
CA TYR A 74 -8.66 -10.29 -1.31
C TYR A 74 -8.10 -9.82 0.03
N ARG A 75 -7.51 -8.63 0.06
CA ARG A 75 -6.96 -8.01 1.27
C ARG A 75 -7.49 -6.59 1.42
N THR A 76 -7.66 -6.14 2.66
CA THR A 76 -7.99 -4.73 2.95
C THR A 76 -6.79 -4.06 3.59
N LEU A 77 -6.25 -3.06 2.92
CA LEU A 77 -5.16 -2.23 3.41
C LEU A 77 -5.75 -0.96 4.02
N GLU A 78 -5.52 -0.72 5.30
CA GLU A 78 -5.86 0.53 5.97
C GLU A 78 -4.66 1.47 5.88
N MET A 79 -4.80 2.52 5.08
CA MET A 79 -3.72 3.44 4.73
C MET A 79 -3.86 4.78 5.46
N ASP A 80 -2.73 5.38 5.82
CA ASP A 80 -2.67 6.66 6.54
C ASP A 80 -3.24 7.80 5.68
N ASP A 81 -3.99 8.72 6.30
CA ASP A 81 -4.69 9.80 5.58
C ASP A 81 -3.89 11.08 5.32
#